data_AF-A0A7W9TKS5-F1
#
_entry.id   AF-A0A7W9TKS5-F1
#
_cell.length_a   1.000
_cell.length_b   1.000
_cell.length_c   1.000
_cell.angle_alpha   90.00
_cell.angle_beta   90.00
_cell.angle_gamma   90.00
#
_symmetry.space_group_name_H-M   'P 1'
#
loop_
_entity.id
_entity.type
_entity.pdbx_description
1 polymer ?
#
loop_
_entity_poly.entity_id
_entity_poly.type
_entity_poly.pdbx_seq_one_letter_code
_entity_poly.pdbx_strand_id
1 'polypeptide(L)' 'MKTAQRDVFALDELAAYLKVGKRTLYRLAAQGEIPAFKVGGTWRFRQSEIDRWINT' A
#
# COMPACT_ATOMS: atom_id res chain seq x y z
N MET A 1 20.94 -11.90 9.85
CA MET A 1 19.77 -11.08 10.26
C MET A 1 19.33 -10.32 9.01
N LYS A 2 18.17 -10.63 8.42
CA LYS A 2 17.66 -9.84 7.28
C LYS A 2 17.25 -8.48 7.85
N THR A 3 18.07 -7.45 7.63
CA THR A 3 17.63 -6.06 7.72
C THR A 3 16.31 -5.96 6.97
N ALA A 4 15.24 -5.55 7.65
CA ALA A 4 13.93 -5.39 7.06
C ALA A 4 14.05 -4.48 5.83
N GLN A 5 14.09 -5.10 4.66
CA GLN A 5 13.97 -4.39 3.39
C GLN A 5 12.62 -3.70 3.51
N ARG A 6 12.62 -2.37 3.59
CA ARG A 6 11.40 -1.58 3.73
C ARG A 6 10.71 -1.60 2.37
N ASP A 7 10.00 -2.68 2.08
CA ASP A 7 9.40 -2.90 0.80
C ASP A 7 8.25 -1.90 0.60
N VAL A 8 8.26 -1.28 -0.58
CA VAL A 8 7.24 -0.34 -1.03
C VAL A 8 6.48 -1.02 -2.14
N PHE A 9 5.18 -1.20 -1.94
CA PHE A 9 4.32 -1.77 -2.96
C PHE A 9 3.87 -0.72 -3.97
N ALA A 10 3.78 -1.13 -5.23
CA ALA A 10 2.89 -0.52 -6.21
C ALA A 10 1.43 -0.93 -5.96
N LEU A 11 0.49 -0.24 -6.61
CA LEU A 11 -0.95 -0.53 -6.49
C LEU A 11 -1.28 -2.00 -6.78
N ASP A 12 -0.65 -2.58 -7.80
CA ASP A 12 -0.90 -3.95 -8.23
C ASP A 12 -0.41 -4.98 -7.22
N GLU A 13 0.76 -4.74 -6.64
CA GLU A 13 1.36 -5.60 -5.63
C GLU A 13 0.56 -5.57 -4.33
N LEU A 14 0.13 -4.37 -3.90
CA LEU A 14 -0.70 -4.24 -2.71
C LEU A 14 -2.09 -4.84 -2.91
N ALA A 15 -2.68 -4.71 -4.11
CA ALA A 15 -3.95 -5.33 -4.44
C ALA A 15 -3.87 -6.87 -4.34
N ALA A 16 -2.77 -7.45 -4.84
CA ALA A 16 -2.51 -8.88 -4.72
C ALA A 16 -2.28 -9.29 -3.25
N TYR A 17 -1.51 -8.50 -2.50
CA TYR A 17 -1.19 -8.74 -1.09
C TYR A 17 -2.46 -8.75 -0.21
N LEU A 18 -3.31 -7.73 -0.33
CA LEU A 18 -4.55 -7.62 0.43
C LEU A 18 -5.69 -8.49 -0.12
N LYS A 19 -5.51 -9.08 -1.31
CA LYS A 19 -6.55 -9.78 -2.07
C LYS A 19 -7.78 -8.89 -2.32
N VAL A 20 -7.54 -7.61 -2.62
CA VAL A 20 -8.58 -6.60 -2.88
C VAL A 20 -8.47 -6.12 -4.33
N GLY A 21 -9.60 -5.82 -4.97
CA GLY A 21 -9.61 -5.28 -6.33
C GLY A 21 -8.91 -3.93 -6.45
N LYS A 22 -8.11 -3.74 -7.51
CA LYS A 22 -7.33 -2.51 -7.77
C LYS A 22 -8.18 -1.23 -7.73
N ARG A 23 -9.42 -1.29 -8.24
CA ARG A 23 -10.35 -0.14 -8.24
C ARG A 23 -10.72 0.30 -6.82
N THR A 24 -10.98 -0.65 -5.93
CA THR A 24 -11.25 -0.37 -4.52
C THR A 24 -10.01 0.23 -3.88
N LEU A 25 -8.86 -0.39 -4.07
CA LEU A 25 -7.60 0.08 -3.48
C LEU A 25 -7.22 1.49 -3.95
N TYR A 26 -7.39 1.78 -5.24
CA TYR A 26 -7.16 3.11 -5.79
C TYR A 26 -8.09 4.15 -5.14
N ARG A 27 -9.37 3.82 -4.98
CA ARG A 27 -10.34 4.71 -4.36
C ARG A 27 -9.97 4.99 -2.90
N LEU A 28 -9.60 3.96 -2.14
CA LEU A 28 -9.15 4.11 -0.75
C LEU A 28 -7.90 5.00 -0.65
N ALA A 29 -6.92 4.81 -1.53
CA ALA A 29 -5.72 5.65 -1.57
C ALA A 29 -6.06 7.10 -1.93
N ALA A 30 -6.96 7.31 -2.90
CA ALA A 30 -7.40 8.63 -3.32
C ALA A 30 -8.22 9.37 -2.25
N GLN A 31 -8.97 8.63 -1.41
CA GLN A 31 -9.73 9.17 -0.28
C GLN A 31 -8.86 9.35 0.98
N GLY A 32 -7.62 8.86 0.99
CA GLY A 32 -6.76 8.90 2.17
C GLY A 32 -7.15 7.91 3.27
N GLU A 33 -7.96 6.90 2.95
CA GLU A 33 -8.43 5.89 3.90
C GLU A 33 -7.39 4.80 4.19
N ILE A 34 -6.35 4.71 3.35
CA ILE A 34 -5.21 3.81 3.55
C ILE A 34 -3.88 4.58 3.48
N PRO A 35 -2.85 4.15 4.21
CA PRO A 35 -1.52 4.75 4.13
C PRO A 35 -0.94 4.64 2.72
N ALA A 36 -0.85 5.76 2.01
CA ALA A 36 -0.37 5.82 0.63
C ALA A 36 0.32 7.15 0.34
N PHE A 37 1.27 7.15 -0.59
CA PHE A 37 1.94 8.35 -1.09
C PHE A 37 2.16 8.27 -2.59
N LYS A 38 2.34 9.43 -3.25
CA LYS A 38 2.60 9.51 -4.69
C LYS A 38 4.07 9.73 -4.99
N VAL A 39 4.60 8.99 -5.96
CA VAL A 39 5.94 9.17 -6.54
C VAL A 39 5.81 9.13 -8.06
N GLY A 40 6.22 10.20 -8.75
CA GLY A 40 6.12 10.28 -10.21
C GLY A 40 4.69 10.07 -10.74
N GLY A 41 3.68 10.57 -10.01
CA GLY A 41 2.27 10.40 -10.37
C GLY A 41 1.66 9.02 -10.06
N THR A 42 2.44 8.07 -9.55
CA THR A 42 1.96 6.72 -9.22
C THR A 42 1.84 6.52 -7.71
N TRP A 43 0.83 5.77 -7.27
CA TRP A 43 0.67 5.39 -5.88
C TRP A 43 1.72 4.37 -5.41
N ARG A 44 2.20 4.58 -4.19
CA ARG A 44 3.15 3.75 -3.47
C ARG A 44 2.69 3.56 -2.04
N PHE A 45 2.98 2.39 -1.49
CA PHE A 45 2.49 1.96 -0.19
C PHE A 45 3.63 1.34 0.60
N ARG A 46 3.97 1.90 1.75
CA ARG A 46 5.01 1.32 2.59
C ARG A 46 4.43 0.11 3.31
N GLN A 47 5.02 -1.07 3.14
CA GLN A 47 4.53 -2.30 3.75
C GLN A 47 4.32 -2.15 5.26
N SER A 48 5.27 -1.55 5.98
CA SER A 48 5.17 -1.35 7.43
C SER A 48 4.03 -0.41 7.87
N GLU A 49 3.56 0.48 7.01
CA GLU A 49 2.40 1.33 7.31
C GLU A 49 1.10 0.59 7.04
N ILE A 50 1.06 -0.18 5.95
CA ILE A 50 -0.06 -1.07 5.65
C ILE A 50 -0.24 -2.11 6.76
N ASP A 51 0.82 -2.79 7.17
CA ASP A 51 0.75 -3.81 8.21
C ASP A 51 0.26 -3.22 9.55
N ARG A 52 0.66 -1.98 9.88
CA ARG A 52 0.13 -1.29 11.07
C ARG A 52 -1.34 -0.92 10.92
N TRP A 53 -1.74 -0.46 9.75
CA TRP A 53 -3.14 -0.11 9.46
C TRP A 53 -4.06 -1.33 9.53
N ILE A 54 -3.65 -2.50 9.06
CA ILE A 54 -4.45 -3.75 9.15
C ILE A 54 -4.61 -4.22 10.60
N ASN A 55 -3.61 -3.99 11.44
CA ASN A 55 -3.61 -4.40 12.85
C ASN A 55 -4.24 -3.36 13.79
N THR A 56 -4.88 -2.32 13.25
CA THR A 56 -5.64 -1.31 14.02
C THR A 56 -7.08 -1.76 14.17
#